data_AF-A0A257ZR35-F1
#
_entry.id   AF-A0A257ZR35-F1
#
_cell.length_a   1.000
_cell.length_b   1.000
_cell.length_c   1.000
_cell.angle_alpha   90.00
_cell.angle_beta   90.00
_cell.angle_gamma   90.00
#
_symmetry.space_group_name_H-M   'P 1'
#
loop_
_entity.id
_entity.type
_entity.pdbx_description
1 polymer ?
#
loop_
_entity_poly.entity_id
_entity_poly.type
_entity_poly.pdbx_seq_one_letter_code
_entity_poly.pdbx_strand_id
1 'polypeptide(L)' 'MDDDRITRIARALCRSARIDPDGILPGDDADPDLLRHDVRGQVGGREVPAWTMFRGAALSFIEAHEERVVAPL' A
#
# COMPACT_ATOMS: atom_id res chain seq x y z
N MET A 1 -3.59 13.10 -8.99
CA MET A 1 -3.67 12.08 -10.05
C MET A 1 -2.88 10.81 -9.65
N ASP A 2 -1.83 10.95 -8.84
CA ASP A 2 -1.01 9.83 -8.35
C ASP A 2 -1.74 8.88 -7.43
N ASP A 3 -2.67 9.32 -6.58
CA ASP A 3 -3.44 8.42 -5.71
C ASP A 3 -4.24 7.37 -6.49
N ASP A 4 -4.76 7.69 -7.67
CA ASP A 4 -5.46 6.73 -8.54
C ASP A 4 -4.48 5.66 -9.09
N ARG A 5 -3.28 6.09 -9.46
CA ARG A 5 -2.19 5.23 -9.96
C ARG A 5 -1.65 4.33 -8.85
N ILE A 6 -1.40 4.90 -7.68
CA ILE A 6 -0.99 4.20 -6.46
C ILE A 6 -2.03 3.15 -6.09
N THR A 7 -3.32 3.53 -6.07
CA THR A 7 -4.42 2.60 -5.75
C THR A 7 -4.45 1.44 -6.76
N ARG A 8 -4.32 1.72 -8.06
CA ARG A 8 -4.33 0.68 -9.09
C ARG A 8 -3.17 -0.31 -8.94
N ILE A 9 -1.96 0.17 -8.70
CA ILE A 9 -0.78 -0.67 -8.50
C ILE A 9 -0.89 -1.46 -7.21
N ALA A 10 -1.28 -0.82 -6.11
CA ALA A 10 -1.49 -1.48 -4.83
C ALA A 10 -2.55 -2.61 -4.94
N ARG A 11 -3.66 -2.37 -5.65
CA ARG A 11 -4.66 -3.40 -5.93
C ARG A 11 -4.12 -4.55 -6.79
N ALA A 12 -3.24 -4.27 -7.74
CA ALA A 12 -2.59 -5.30 -8.54
C ALA A 12 -1.63 -6.15 -7.69
N LEU A 13 -0.91 -5.53 -6.75
CA LEU A 13 -0.04 -6.21 -5.78
C LEU A 13 -0.84 -7.11 -4.82
N CYS A 14 -2.01 -6.67 -4.36
CA CYS A 14 -2.91 -7.55 -3.58
C CYS A 14 -3.28 -8.79 -4.40
N ARG A 15 -3.70 -8.61 -5.65
CA ARG A 15 -4.11 -9.73 -6.51
C ARG A 15 -2.96 -10.70 -6.81
N SER A 16 -1.73 -10.22 -6.98
CA SER A 16 -0.56 -11.11 -7.17
C SER A 16 -0.25 -11.91 -5.91
N ALA A 17 -0.48 -11.35 -4.73
CA ALA A 17 -0.39 -12.03 -3.44
C ALA A 17 -1.63 -12.89 -3.11
N ARG A 18 -2.61 -13.01 -4.02
CA ARG A 18 -3.91 -13.68 -3.81
C ARG A 18 -4.71 -13.11 -2.63
N ILE A 19 -4.53 -11.83 -2.33
CA ILE A 19 -5.28 -11.07 -1.33
C ILE A 19 -6.38 -10.28 -2.04
N ASP A 20 -7.59 -10.26 -1.47
CA ASP A 20 -8.67 -9.41 -1.98
C ASP A 20 -8.37 -7.93 -1.65
N PRO A 21 -8.17 -7.05 -2.65
CA PRO A 21 -7.72 -5.67 -2.41
C PRO A 21 -8.73 -4.80 -1.67
N ASP A 22 -10.02 -5.05 -1.88
CA ASP A 22 -11.12 -4.33 -1.26
C ASP A 22 -11.62 -5.04 0.01
N GLY A 23 -10.99 -6.18 0.35
CA GLY A 23 -11.19 -6.87 1.61
C GLY A 23 -10.84 -5.94 2.77
N ILE A 24 -11.75 -5.84 3.72
CA ILE A 24 -11.56 -5.02 4.92
C ILE A 24 -10.66 -5.79 5.87
N LEU A 25 -9.51 -5.21 6.17
CA LEU A 25 -8.67 -5.72 7.23
C LEU A 25 -9.25 -5.20 8.55
N PRO A 26 -9.49 -6.07 9.54
CA PRO A 26 -9.83 -5.59 10.86
C PRO A 26 -8.69 -4.67 11.31
N GLY A 27 -9.06 -3.46 11.72
CA GLY A 27 -8.12 -2.55 12.37
C GLY A 27 -7.55 -3.30 13.55
N ASP A 28 -6.27 -3.65 13.46
CA ASP A 28 -5.54 -4.48 14.39
C ASP A 28 -5.76 -3.95 15.82
N ASP A 29 -6.64 -4.58 16.61
CA ASP A 29 -6.62 -4.54 18.08
C ASP A 29 -5.37 -5.30 18.60
N ALA A 30 -4.28 -5.33 17.81
CA ALA A 30 -3.03 -5.92 18.25
C ALA A 30 -2.37 -4.96 19.22
N ASP A 31 -2.44 -5.39 20.47
CA ASP A 31 -1.50 -5.18 21.55
C ASP A 31 -0.36 -4.17 21.23
N PRO A 32 -0.37 -2.98 21.87
CA PRO A 32 0.59 -1.91 21.57
C PRO A 32 2.05 -2.28 21.90
N ASP A 33 2.32 -3.44 22.51
CA ASP A 33 3.67 -3.84 22.91
C ASP A 33 4.48 -4.52 21.79
N LEU A 34 3.84 -5.01 20.72
CA LEU A 34 4.52 -5.71 19.60
C LEU A 34 4.96 -4.81 18.43
N LEU A 35 4.64 -3.51 18.47
CA LEU A 35 4.80 -2.58 17.34
C LEU A 35 5.83 -1.46 17.58
N ARG A 36 6.82 -1.72 18.43
CA ARG A 36 7.91 -0.76 18.73
C ARG A 36 9.07 -0.77 17.74
N HIS A 37 9.00 -1.52 16.65
CA HIS A 37 9.97 -1.39 15.57
C HIS A 37 9.24 -1.22 14.25
N ASP A 38 9.55 -0.11 13.59
CA ASP A 38 9.26 0.17 12.19
C ASP A 38 7.82 0.66 11.86
N VAL A 39 7.69 1.99 11.93
CA VAL A 39 6.79 2.81 11.10
C VAL A 39 5.31 2.37 11.11
N ARG A 40 4.62 2.52 12.24
CA ARG A 40 3.14 2.59 12.25
C ARG A 40 2.66 3.98 12.64
N GLY A 41 2.63 4.86 11.65
CA GLY A 41 1.82 6.07 11.71
C GLY A 41 0.35 5.70 11.83
N GLN A 42 -0.19 5.79 13.04
CA GLN A 42 -1.55 6.21 13.37
C GLN A 42 -2.65 5.84 12.36
N VAL A 43 -2.96 4.54 12.21
CA VAL A 43 -4.26 4.11 11.70
C VAL A 43 -5.10 3.69 12.90
N GLY A 44 -5.64 4.69 13.60
CA GLY A 44 -6.57 4.45 14.71
C GLY A 44 -7.86 3.85 14.17
N GLY A 45 -8.17 2.62 14.58
CA GLY A 45 -9.51 2.01 14.62
C GLY A 45 -10.35 2.04 13.34
N ARG A 46 -9.75 2.28 12.17
CA ARG A 46 -10.48 2.43 10.92
C ARG A 46 -10.24 1.21 10.05
N GLU A 47 -11.32 0.49 9.78
CA GLU A 47 -11.40 -0.53 8.75
C GLU A 47 -10.84 0.03 7.44
N VAL A 48 -9.63 -0.39 7.08
CA VAL A 48 -8.97 0.03 5.85
C VAL A 48 -8.94 -1.13 4.86
N PRO A 49 -9.10 -0.85 3.56
CA PRO A 49 -8.99 -1.88 2.54
C PRO A 49 -7.57 -2.47 2.49
N ALA A 50 -7.46 -3.74 2.13
CA ALA A 50 -6.18 -4.46 2.07
C ALA A 50 -5.14 -3.82 1.14
N TRP A 51 -5.58 -3.12 0.08
CA TRP A 51 -4.66 -2.40 -0.81
C TRP A 51 -3.81 -1.35 -0.09
N THR A 52 -4.29 -0.80 1.02
CA THR A 52 -3.54 0.22 1.78
C THR A 52 -2.22 -0.31 2.35
N MET A 53 -2.13 -1.62 2.64
CA MET A 53 -0.87 -2.26 3.07
C MET A 53 0.21 -2.22 1.98
N PHE A 54 -0.19 -2.25 0.71
CA PHE A 54 0.70 -2.24 -0.43
C PHE A 54 0.96 -0.83 -0.99
N ARG A 55 0.44 0.22 -0.34
CA ARG A 55 0.59 1.61 -0.79
C ARG A 55 2.06 2.02 -0.85
N GLY A 56 2.88 1.64 0.14
CA GLY A 56 4.31 1.92 0.15
C GLY A 56 5.05 1.26 -1.03
N ALA A 57 4.77 -0.03 -1.27
CA ALA A 57 5.35 -0.75 -2.41
C ALA A 57 4.91 -0.16 -3.77
N ALA A 58 3.66 0.31 -3.86
CA ALA A 58 3.16 0.99 -5.05
C ALA A 58 3.86 2.33 -5.29
N LEU A 59 4.13 3.11 -4.24
CA LEU A 59 4.90 4.35 -4.33
C LEU A 59 6.33 4.09 -4.83
N SER A 60 7.07 3.17 -4.21
CA SER A 60 8.42 2.83 -4.66
C SER A 60 8.45 2.30 -6.10
N PHE A 61 7.41 1.56 -6.51
CA PHE A 61 7.28 1.13 -7.90
C PHE A 61 7.10 2.32 -8.85
N ILE A 62 6.26 3.30 -8.50
CA ILE A 62 6.04 4.50 -9.30
C ILE A 62 7.33 5.30 -9.41
N GLU A 63 8.00 5.60 -8.29
CA GLU A 63 9.26 6.35 -8.25
C GLU A 63 10.33 5.69 -9.13
N ALA A 64 10.48 4.36 -9.03
CA ALA A 64 11.45 3.61 -9.84
C ALA A 64 11.11 3.59 -11.35
N HIS A 65 9.86 3.86 -11.75
CA HIS A 65 9.41 3.80 -13.14
C HIS A 65 9.08 5.17 -13.75
N GLU A 66 8.93 6.23 -12.95
CA GLU A 66 8.82 7.60 -13.46
C GLU A 66 10.13 8.07 -14.11
N GLU A 67 11.28 7.62 -13.59
CA GLU A 67 12.59 7.92 -14.18
C GLU A 67 12.80 7.30 -15.58
N ARG A 68 11.97 6.33 -15.99
CA ARG A 68 12.06 5.69 -17.33
C ARG A 68 11.30 6.41 -18.43
N VAL A 69 10.64 7.54 -18.15
CA VAL A 69 10.01 8.39 -19.18
C VAL A 69 10.98 9.48 -19.67
N VAL A 70 12.26 9.16 -19.89
CA VAL A 70 13.18 10.03 -20.63
C VAL A 70 14.15 9.20 -21.49
N ALA A 71 13.77 8.98 -22.74
CA ALA A 71 14.58 9.29 -23.93
C ALA A 71 13.77 8.91 -25.18
N PRO A 72 13.27 9.88 -25.97
CA PRO A 72 12.92 9.59 -27.36
C PRO A 72 14.23 9.27 -28.10
N LEU A 73 14.26 8.13 -28.78
CA LEU A 73 15.27 7.78 -29.77
C LEU A 73 15.13 8.67 -31.02
#